data_AF-A0A916T7X9-F1
#
_entry.id   AF-A0A916T7X9-F1
#
_cell.length_a   1.000
_cell.length_b   1.000
_cell.length_c   1.000
_cell.angle_alpha   90.00
_cell.angle_beta   90.00
_cell.angle_gamma   90.00
#
_symmetry.space_group_name_H-M   'P 1'
#
loop_
_entity.id
_entity.type
_entity.pdbx_description
1 polymer ?
#
loop_
_entity_poly.entity_id
_entity_poly.type
_entity_poly.pdbx_seq_one_letter_code
_entity_poly.pdbx_strand_id
1 'polypeptide(L)'
;MKSHEAVEAESTVGADTATTSDAVASARGDQGAPPADDRSTGYRPGIVTSAFILVMGVIGLACAWIITVEKIDLLEDPSYKPSCSINPIISCGSVMQSWQAEVFGFPNPLLGLIGFTVVIVTGVLALSRVDLPLWYWIGLFVGLLAGMAFVFFLIYSALYRINALCPYCIVVWIMTAALLVTVLNVIAKKVDSPRLRTFASWMWTVLALFYVAVFLMIMEHFWYYWKTLI
;
A
#
# COMPACT_ATOMS: atom_id res chain seq x y z
N MET A 1 86.17 -60.19 -9.58
CA MET A 1 86.30 -61.57 -9.06
C MET A 1 85.63 -61.61 -7.70
N LYS A 2 84.46 -62.29 -7.63
CA LYS A 2 83.71 -62.77 -6.45
C LYS A 2 83.21 -61.73 -5.42
N SER A 3 82.06 -61.84 -4.75
CA SER A 3 80.72 -62.45 -4.88
C SER A 3 80.13 -62.52 -3.46
N HIS A 4 78.79 -62.59 -3.34
CA HIS A 4 77.97 -62.90 -2.16
C HIS A 4 77.73 -61.76 -1.15
N GLU A 5 76.50 -61.26 -0.98
CA GLU A 5 75.32 -61.86 -0.28
C GLU A 5 75.47 -61.93 1.24
N ALA A 6 74.55 -61.24 1.94
CA ALA A 6 73.61 -61.80 2.92
C ALA A 6 73.50 -61.02 4.26
N VAL A 7 72.25 -60.69 4.62
CA VAL A 7 71.61 -60.85 5.96
C VAL A 7 72.06 -59.90 7.09
N GLU A 8 71.26 -59.42 8.06
CA GLU A 8 69.83 -59.16 8.32
C GLU A 8 69.78 -58.50 9.73
N ALA A 9 68.76 -57.67 9.99
CA ALA A 9 68.18 -57.25 11.29
C ALA A 9 69.06 -56.62 12.41
N GLU A 10 68.68 -55.44 12.93
CA GLU A 10 67.77 -55.30 14.09
C GLU A 10 67.48 -53.82 14.48
N SER A 11 66.19 -53.57 14.78
CA SER A 11 65.64 -52.73 15.86
C SER A 11 66.24 -51.35 16.21
N THR A 12 65.43 -50.28 16.12
CA THR A 12 64.91 -49.54 17.31
C THR A 12 64.01 -48.33 16.94
N VAL A 13 62.79 -48.36 17.47
CA VAL A 13 62.02 -47.29 18.15
C VAL A 13 62.05 -45.84 17.62
N GLY A 14 60.86 -45.32 17.31
CA GLY A 14 60.51 -43.89 17.23
C GLY A 14 59.21 -43.69 16.43
N ALA A 15 58.03 -43.77 17.04
CA ALA A 15 57.29 -42.60 17.52
C ALA A 15 57.28 -41.45 16.49
N ASP A 16 56.19 -41.33 15.72
CA ASP A 16 55.36 -40.11 15.75
C ASP A 16 54.13 -40.27 14.84
N THR A 17 52.99 -40.42 15.50
CA THR A 17 51.64 -40.19 15.01
C THR A 17 51.36 -38.69 14.91
N ALA A 18 50.95 -38.23 13.73
CA ALA A 18 50.23 -36.98 13.38
C ALA A 18 50.84 -36.47 12.06
N THR A 19 50.15 -36.40 10.92
CA THR A 19 48.95 -35.58 10.67
C THR A 19 48.40 -35.97 9.29
N THR A 20 47.28 -36.70 9.24
CA THR A 20 46.50 -36.92 8.00
C THR A 20 45.02 -36.60 8.20
N SER A 21 44.70 -35.70 9.14
CA SER A 21 43.33 -35.25 9.42
C SER A 21 43.01 -33.81 8.98
N ASP A 22 43.96 -33.08 8.38
CA ASP A 22 43.75 -31.67 8.02
C ASP A 22 43.39 -31.45 6.53
N ALA A 23 43.42 -32.49 5.71
CA ALA A 23 43.20 -32.36 4.26
C ALA A 23 41.73 -32.50 3.80
N VAL A 24 40.79 -32.84 4.69
CA VAL A 24 39.38 -33.09 4.31
C VAL A 24 38.42 -31.95 4.73
N ALA A 25 38.86 -31.00 5.55
CA ALA A 25 38.00 -29.92 6.04
C ALA A 25 37.88 -28.70 5.09
N SER A 26 38.71 -28.59 4.06
CA SER A 26 38.78 -27.42 3.16
C SER A 26 38.03 -27.60 1.83
N ALA A 27 36.90 -28.31 1.83
CA ALA A 27 36.08 -28.51 0.63
C ALA A 27 34.56 -28.36 0.86
N ARG A 28 34.15 -27.71 1.96
CA ARG A 28 32.80 -27.13 2.03
C ARG A 28 32.85 -25.74 1.44
N GLY A 29 32.55 -25.69 0.14
CA GLY A 29 32.42 -24.45 -0.61
C GLY A 29 31.60 -23.43 0.15
N ASP A 30 32.15 -22.23 0.20
CA ASP A 30 31.45 -20.97 0.24
C ASP A 30 30.40 -20.95 -0.88
N GLN A 31 29.27 -21.62 -0.65
CA GLN A 31 28.04 -21.30 -1.34
C GLN A 31 27.57 -20.00 -0.70
N GLY A 32 28.16 -18.90 -1.17
CA GLY A 32 27.64 -17.58 -0.94
C GLY A 32 26.13 -17.64 -1.13
N ALA A 33 25.40 -17.12 -0.15
CA ALA A 33 23.95 -17.03 -0.19
C ALA A 33 23.53 -16.60 -1.61
N PRO A 34 22.51 -17.23 -2.22
CA PRO A 34 22.07 -16.86 -3.56
C PRO A 34 21.95 -15.34 -3.59
N PRO A 35 22.54 -14.66 -4.59
CA PRO A 35 22.47 -13.20 -4.64
C PRO A 35 21.02 -12.84 -4.45
N ALA A 36 20.74 -12.02 -3.42
CA ALA A 36 19.41 -11.51 -3.19
C ALA A 36 18.96 -10.99 -4.55
N ASP A 37 17.96 -11.67 -5.10
CA ASP A 37 17.48 -11.51 -6.45
C ASP A 37 16.97 -10.08 -6.59
N ASP A 38 17.88 -9.16 -6.91
CA ASP A 38 17.59 -7.79 -7.29
C ASP A 38 17.04 -7.82 -8.71
N ARG A 39 15.90 -8.49 -8.84
CA ARG A 39 15.02 -8.41 -10.00
C ARG A 39 14.28 -7.07 -10.04
N SER A 40 14.75 -6.05 -9.30
CA SER A 40 14.29 -4.68 -9.53
C SER A 40 14.91 -4.18 -10.83
N THR A 41 14.26 -4.55 -11.93
CA THR A 41 14.37 -3.76 -13.15
C THR A 41 14.15 -2.30 -12.73
N GLY A 42 15.03 -1.39 -13.17
CA GLY A 42 15.00 0.04 -12.84
C GLY A 42 13.80 0.77 -13.44
N TYR A 43 12.62 0.18 -13.35
CA TYR A 43 11.36 0.70 -13.82
C TYR A 43 10.95 1.89 -12.95
N ARG A 44 10.84 3.03 -13.63
CA ARG A 44 10.38 4.30 -13.09
C ARG A 44 8.99 4.58 -13.67
N PRO A 45 7.99 4.93 -12.85
CA PRO A 45 6.69 5.36 -13.36
C PRO A 45 6.85 6.53 -14.33
N GLY A 46 6.04 6.54 -15.40
CA GLY A 46 6.00 7.66 -16.33
C GLY A 46 5.51 8.94 -15.66
N ILE A 47 5.89 10.10 -16.21
CA ILE A 47 5.56 11.43 -15.64
C ILE A 47 4.07 11.58 -15.37
N VAL A 48 3.22 11.12 -16.30
CA VAL A 48 1.76 11.19 -16.15
C VAL A 48 1.28 10.39 -14.94
N THR A 49 1.80 9.17 -14.73
CA THR A 49 1.45 8.35 -13.57
C THR A 49 1.94 8.98 -12.27
N SER A 50 3.17 9.50 -12.25
CA SER A 50 3.72 10.17 -11.07
C SER A 50 2.94 11.43 -10.71
N ALA A 51 2.59 12.26 -11.70
CA ALA A 51 1.76 13.44 -11.54
C ALA A 51 0.35 13.07 -11.05
N PHE A 52 -0.25 12.00 -11.59
CA PHE A 52 -1.54 11.50 -11.14
C PHE A 52 -1.49 11.10 -9.66
N ILE A 53 -0.50 10.32 -9.23
CA ILE A 53 -0.31 9.94 -7.82
C ILE A 53 -0.20 11.19 -6.94
N LEU A 54 0.61 12.16 -7.34
CA LEU A 54 0.78 13.40 -6.59
C LEU A 54 -0.54 14.18 -6.46
N VAL A 55 -1.25 14.40 -7.57
CA VAL A 55 -2.50 15.18 -7.58
C VAL A 55 -3.57 14.50 -6.75
N MET A 56 -3.76 13.18 -6.88
CA MET A 56 -4.72 12.44 -6.06
C MET A 56 -4.34 12.50 -4.57
N GLY A 57 -3.04 12.45 -4.25
CA GLY A 57 -2.51 12.62 -2.90
C GLY A 57 -2.81 14.01 -2.33
N VAL A 58 -2.57 15.08 -3.10
CA VAL A 58 -2.85 16.47 -2.69
C VAL A 58 -4.34 16.70 -2.44
N ILE A 59 -5.20 16.23 -3.36
CA ILE A 59 -6.66 16.36 -3.20
C ILE A 59 -7.13 15.58 -1.98
N GLY A 60 -6.69 14.33 -1.82
CA GLY A 60 -7.03 13.50 -0.67
C GLY A 60 -6.57 14.12 0.66
N LEU A 61 -5.36 14.67 0.70
CA LEU A 61 -4.83 15.35 1.87
C LEU A 61 -5.65 16.61 2.19
N ALA A 62 -5.98 17.42 1.19
CA ALA A 62 -6.78 18.62 1.38
C ALA A 62 -8.17 18.29 1.95
N CYS A 63 -8.84 17.26 1.42
CA CYS A 63 -10.11 16.79 1.96
C CYS A 63 -9.96 16.28 3.41
N ALA A 64 -8.94 15.45 3.69
CA ALA A 64 -8.70 14.95 5.05
C ALA A 64 -8.44 16.10 6.02
N TRP A 65 -7.65 17.09 5.62
CA TRP A 65 -7.37 18.30 6.39
C TRP A 65 -8.62 19.10 6.71
N ILE A 66 -9.45 19.38 5.70
CA ILE A 66 -10.72 20.11 5.89
C ILE A 66 -11.62 19.34 6.87
N ILE A 67 -11.78 18.03 6.69
CA ILE A 67 -12.62 17.22 7.58
C ILE A 67 -12.06 17.25 9.02
N THR A 68 -10.73 17.22 9.19
CA THR A 68 -10.10 17.33 10.52
C THR A 68 -10.39 18.68 11.16
N VAL A 69 -10.21 19.79 10.44
CA VAL A 69 -10.48 21.14 10.96
C VAL A 69 -11.95 21.30 11.33
N GLU A 70 -12.87 20.90 10.45
CA GLU A 70 -14.31 21.02 10.72
C GLU A 70 -14.76 20.13 11.88
N LYS A 71 -14.11 18.99 12.09
CA LYS A 71 -14.36 18.15 13.27
C LYS A 71 -13.89 18.83 14.55
N ILE A 72 -12.77 19.55 14.52
CA ILE A 72 -12.28 20.32 15.68
C ILE A 72 -13.25 21.46 15.98
N ASP A 73 -13.63 22.25 14.97
CA ASP A 73 -14.60 23.35 15.12
C ASP A 73 -15.92 22.85 15.72
N LEU A 74 -16.40 21.68 15.30
CA LEU A 74 -17.62 21.07 15.82
C LEU A 74 -17.49 20.55 17.26
N LEU A 75 -16.28 20.17 17.68
CA LEU A 75 -16.00 19.79 19.07
C LEU A 75 -15.91 21.01 19.99
N GLU A 76 -15.47 22.15 19.46
CA GLU A 76 -15.41 23.42 20.19
C GLU A 76 -16.79 24.10 20.29
N ASP A 77 -17.56 24.10 19.20
CA ASP A 77 -18.91 24.64 19.11
C ASP A 77 -19.87 23.62 18.48
N PRO A 78 -20.72 22.94 19.29
CA PRO A 78 -21.72 22.00 18.77
C PRO A 78 -22.75 22.61 17.82
N SER A 79 -22.87 23.95 17.76
CA SER A 79 -23.74 24.66 16.84
C SER A 79 -23.08 24.98 15.49
N TYR A 80 -21.78 24.70 15.35
CA TYR A 80 -21.03 24.87 14.12
C TYR A 80 -21.64 24.04 12.98
N LYS A 81 -21.71 24.66 11.80
CA LYS A 81 -22.22 24.03 10.57
C LYS A 81 -21.05 23.80 9.62
N PRO A 82 -20.62 22.54 9.42
CA PRO A 82 -19.56 22.22 8.46
C PRO A 82 -19.90 22.72 7.06
N SER A 83 -18.89 23.13 6.28
CA SER A 83 -19.05 23.74 4.95
C SER A 83 -19.80 22.84 3.97
N CYS A 84 -19.68 21.53 4.14
CA CYS A 84 -20.31 20.53 3.32
C CYS A 84 -21.65 20.01 3.88
N SER A 85 -22.22 20.68 4.89
CA SER A 85 -23.57 20.42 5.41
C SER A 85 -24.61 21.34 4.76
N ILE A 86 -25.11 20.91 3.60
CA ILE A 86 -25.99 21.73 2.74
C ILE A 86 -27.47 21.38 2.99
N ASN A 87 -27.75 20.10 3.20
CA ASN A 87 -29.10 19.58 3.41
C ASN A 87 -29.08 18.36 4.34
N PRO A 88 -30.24 17.83 4.77
CA PRO A 88 -30.27 16.71 5.72
C PRO A 88 -29.55 15.44 5.26
N ILE A 89 -29.42 15.21 3.95
CA ILE A 89 -28.72 14.06 3.37
C ILE A 89 -27.25 14.37 3.16
N ILE A 90 -26.93 15.53 2.58
CA ILE A 90 -25.57 16.02 2.39
C ILE A 90 -25.17 16.78 3.65
N SER A 91 -24.81 16.02 4.68
CA SER A 91 -24.50 16.50 6.02
C SER A 91 -23.22 15.86 6.54
N CYS A 92 -22.14 16.64 6.52
CA CYS A 92 -20.88 16.22 7.11
C CYS A 92 -20.95 16.18 8.63
N GLY A 93 -21.76 17.06 9.24
CA GLY A 93 -21.94 17.11 10.70
C GLY A 93 -22.50 15.81 11.26
N SER A 94 -23.53 15.22 10.64
CA SER A 94 -24.11 13.95 11.11
C SER A 94 -23.13 12.78 10.97
N VAL A 95 -22.32 12.79 9.90
CA VAL A 95 -21.26 11.79 9.71
C VAL A 95 -20.16 11.96 10.75
N MET A 96 -19.68 13.18 10.98
CA MET A 96 -18.59 13.48 11.91
C MET A 96 -18.93 13.21 13.37
N GLN A 97 -20.19 13.36 13.78
CA GLN A 97 -20.64 13.08 15.16
C GLN A 97 -20.90 11.59 15.42
N SER A 98 -20.90 10.77 14.37
CA SER A 98 -21.13 9.34 14.50
C SER A 98 -19.92 8.63 15.15
N TRP A 99 -20.17 7.57 15.91
CA TRP A 99 -19.08 6.76 16.48
C TRP A 99 -18.25 6.05 15.40
N GLN A 100 -18.83 5.83 14.22
CA GLN A 100 -18.13 5.28 13.05
C GLN A 100 -17.08 6.26 12.49
N ALA A 101 -17.12 7.54 12.85
CA ALA A 101 -16.07 8.50 12.52
C ALA A 101 -14.82 8.38 13.40
N GLU A 102 -14.86 7.53 14.45
CA GLU A 102 -13.79 7.35 15.44
C GLU A 102 -13.56 5.85 15.74
N VAL A 103 -13.51 4.99 14.73
CA VAL A 103 -13.45 3.52 14.88
C VAL A 103 -12.25 3.06 15.71
N PHE A 104 -11.13 3.76 15.58
CA PHE A 104 -9.88 3.43 16.27
C PHE A 104 -9.68 4.25 17.56
N GLY A 105 -10.73 4.91 18.06
CA GLY A 105 -10.68 5.78 19.24
C GLY A 105 -10.14 7.18 18.98
N PHE A 106 -9.89 7.53 17.72
CA PHE A 106 -9.52 8.87 17.28
C PHE A 106 -10.20 9.17 15.94
N PRO A 107 -10.30 10.46 15.54
CA PRO A 107 -10.95 10.83 14.29
C PRO A 107 -10.30 10.16 13.08
N ASN A 108 -11.09 9.38 12.34
CA ASN A 108 -10.66 8.71 11.11
C ASN A 108 -9.93 9.62 10.09
N PRO A 109 -10.27 10.93 9.94
CA PRO A 109 -9.55 11.82 9.03
C PRO A 109 -8.04 11.90 9.28
N LEU A 110 -7.57 11.63 10.51
CA LEU A 110 -6.15 11.57 10.85
C LEU A 110 -5.42 10.44 10.10
N LEU A 111 -6.08 9.29 9.87
CA LEU A 111 -5.53 8.24 9.02
C LEU A 111 -5.35 8.72 7.58
N GLY A 112 -6.32 9.51 7.10
CA GLY A 112 -6.25 10.16 5.78
C GLY A 112 -5.06 11.10 5.69
N LEU A 113 -4.84 11.95 6.71
CA LEU A 113 -3.69 12.87 6.73
C LEU A 113 -2.36 12.11 6.60
N ILE A 114 -2.17 11.04 7.37
CA ILE A 114 -0.94 10.25 7.32
C ILE A 114 -0.81 9.55 5.96
N GLY A 115 -1.86 8.83 5.53
CA GLY A 115 -1.84 8.04 4.30
C GLY A 115 -1.61 8.91 3.05
N PHE A 116 -2.36 10.00 2.89
CA PHE A 116 -2.21 10.88 1.73
C PHE A 116 -0.90 11.66 1.76
N THR A 117 -0.33 11.97 2.94
CA THR A 117 1.02 12.54 3.01
C THR A 117 2.07 11.58 2.44
N VAL A 118 2.00 10.29 2.76
CA VAL A 118 2.88 9.27 2.17
C VAL A 118 2.69 9.19 0.64
N VAL A 119 1.46 9.29 0.16
CA VAL A 119 1.15 9.32 -1.29
C VAL A 119 1.76 10.55 -1.96
N ILE A 120 1.67 11.73 -1.36
CA ILE A 120 2.28 12.96 -1.88
C ILE A 120 3.80 12.79 -1.97
N VAL A 121 4.44 12.31 -0.90
CA VAL A 121 5.88 12.05 -0.89
C VAL A 121 6.25 11.05 -1.99
N THR A 122 5.46 9.98 -2.16
CA THR A 122 5.62 9.03 -3.26
C THR A 122 5.57 9.73 -4.62
N GLY A 123 4.56 10.57 -4.84
CA GLY A 123 4.36 11.30 -6.10
C GLY A 123 5.51 12.25 -6.41
N VAL A 124 6.00 12.99 -5.41
CA VAL A 124 7.16 13.88 -5.54
C VAL A 124 8.43 13.09 -5.87
N LEU A 125 8.72 12.01 -5.14
CA LEU A 125 9.88 11.16 -5.41
C LEU A 125 9.83 10.54 -6.81
N ALA A 126 8.64 10.07 -7.22
CA ALA A 126 8.43 9.50 -8.54
C ALA A 126 8.56 10.55 -9.67
N LEU A 127 8.14 11.81 -9.45
CA LEU A 127 8.35 12.91 -10.40
C LEU A 127 9.82 13.32 -10.50
N SER A 128 10.53 13.32 -9.36
CA SER A 128 11.97 13.53 -9.29
C SER A 128 12.79 12.38 -9.85
N ARG A 129 12.14 11.35 -10.44
CA ARG A 129 12.76 10.18 -11.07
C ARG A 129 13.61 9.35 -10.10
N VAL A 130 13.31 9.42 -8.80
CA VAL A 130 13.91 8.55 -7.79
C VAL A 130 13.43 7.12 -8.05
N ASP A 131 14.36 6.18 -8.09
CA ASP A 131 14.03 4.77 -8.24
C ASP A 131 13.61 4.18 -6.90
N LEU A 132 12.29 4.11 -6.68
CA LEU A 132 11.72 3.54 -5.47
C LEU A 132 11.72 2.01 -5.55
N PRO A 133 12.28 1.30 -4.55
CA PRO A 133 12.39 -0.15 -4.58
C PRO A 133 11.02 -0.84 -4.55
N LEU A 134 10.94 -2.09 -5.00
CA LEU A 134 9.68 -2.82 -5.11
C LEU A 134 8.95 -2.97 -3.77
N TRP A 135 9.68 -3.19 -2.67
CA TRP A 135 9.08 -3.32 -1.33
C TRP A 135 8.30 -2.07 -0.91
N TYR A 136 8.74 -0.89 -1.34
CA TYR A 136 8.06 0.37 -1.05
C TYR A 136 6.69 0.41 -1.75
N TRP A 137 6.66 0.05 -3.03
CA TRP A 137 5.41 -0.03 -3.80
C TRP A 137 4.45 -1.07 -3.25
N ILE A 138 4.97 -2.24 -2.83
CA ILE A 138 4.16 -3.27 -2.17
C ILE A 138 3.59 -2.74 -0.85
N GLY A 139 4.41 -2.08 -0.02
CA GLY A 139 3.94 -1.47 1.23
C GLY A 139 2.84 -0.43 1.00
N LEU A 140 3.01 0.44 0.00
CA LEU A 140 1.99 1.42 -0.40
C LEU A 140 0.71 0.73 -0.88
N PHE A 141 0.81 -0.33 -1.67
CA PHE A 141 -0.34 -1.12 -2.13
C PHE A 141 -1.09 -1.78 -0.97
N VAL A 142 -0.37 -2.38 -0.02
CA VAL A 142 -0.97 -2.98 1.18
C VAL A 142 -1.69 -1.91 2.02
N GLY A 143 -1.08 -0.73 2.19
CA GLY A 143 -1.72 0.40 2.86
C GLY A 143 -3.00 0.86 2.14
N LEU A 144 -2.97 0.96 0.82
CA LEU A 144 -4.15 1.29 0.01
C LEU A 144 -5.23 0.21 0.06
N LEU A 145 -4.87 -1.08 0.15
CA LEU A 145 -5.83 -2.16 0.35
C LEU A 145 -6.53 -2.05 1.71
N ALA A 146 -5.77 -1.79 2.77
CA ALA A 146 -6.31 -1.56 4.10
C ALA A 146 -7.24 -0.32 4.11
N GLY A 147 -6.80 0.77 3.46
CA GLY A 147 -7.62 1.96 3.24
C GLY A 147 -8.90 1.67 2.46
N MET A 148 -8.83 0.84 1.41
CA MET A 148 -9.99 0.46 0.61
C MET A 148 -10.98 -0.40 1.40
N ALA A 149 -10.49 -1.35 2.21
CA ALA A 149 -11.34 -2.12 3.12
C ALA A 149 -12.07 -1.20 4.11
N PHE A 150 -11.37 -0.18 4.62
CA PHE A 150 -11.96 0.84 5.48
C PHE A 150 -12.99 1.71 4.75
N VAL A 151 -12.73 2.07 3.49
CA VAL A 151 -13.69 2.78 2.64
C VAL A 151 -14.98 1.99 2.46
N PHE A 152 -14.92 0.68 2.22
CA PHE A 152 -16.13 -0.16 2.14
C PHE A 152 -16.95 -0.13 3.44
N PHE A 153 -16.28 -0.19 4.59
CA PHE A 153 -16.94 -0.04 5.89
C PHE A 153 -17.61 1.34 6.05
N LEU A 154 -16.94 2.42 5.62
CA LEU A 154 -17.47 3.78 5.70
C LEU A 154 -18.65 4.00 4.74
N ILE A 155 -18.61 3.44 3.53
CA ILE A 155 -19.74 3.48 2.58
C ILE A 155 -20.97 2.83 3.20
N TYR A 156 -20.81 1.61 3.74
CA TYR A 156 -21.89 0.89 4.40
C TYR A 156 -22.44 1.68 5.61
N SER A 157 -21.56 2.25 6.42
CA SER A 157 -21.96 3.05 7.59
C SER A 157 -22.71 4.33 7.20
N ALA A 158 -22.22 5.05 6.19
CA ALA A 158 -22.83 6.28 5.71
C ALA A 158 -24.24 6.05 5.17
N LEU A 159 -24.42 5.02 4.32
CA LEU A 159 -25.71 4.70 3.71
C LEU A 159 -26.68 4.09 4.72
N TYR A 160 -26.33 2.96 5.33
CA TYR A 160 -27.31 2.12 6.04
C TYR A 160 -27.41 2.38 7.54
N ARG A 161 -26.49 3.17 8.12
CA ARG A 161 -26.51 3.47 9.56
C ARG A 161 -26.77 4.95 9.84
N ILE A 162 -26.04 5.83 9.15
CA ILE A 162 -26.11 7.29 9.38
C ILE A 162 -27.19 7.93 8.51
N ASN A 163 -27.45 7.38 7.32
CA ASN A 163 -28.34 7.94 6.30
C ASN A 163 -27.93 9.36 5.88
N ALA A 164 -26.63 9.61 5.79
CA ALA A 164 -26.08 10.89 5.33
C ALA A 164 -24.76 10.69 4.56
N LEU A 165 -24.48 11.62 3.65
CA LEU A 165 -23.33 11.64 2.76
C LEU A 165 -22.48 12.88 3.01
N CYS A 166 -21.17 12.66 3.09
CA CYS A 166 -20.17 13.72 3.14
C CYS A 166 -19.44 13.78 1.79
N PRO A 167 -19.54 14.91 1.04
CA PRO A 167 -18.83 15.08 -0.23
C PRO A 167 -17.32 14.87 -0.12
N TYR A 168 -16.69 15.36 0.95
CA TYR A 168 -15.25 15.17 1.17
C TYR A 168 -14.88 13.70 1.38
N CYS A 169 -15.72 12.93 2.09
CA CYS A 169 -15.51 11.48 2.24
C CYS A 169 -15.62 10.76 0.89
N ILE A 170 -16.60 11.13 0.06
CA ILE A 170 -16.74 10.55 -1.29
C ILE A 170 -15.48 10.81 -2.12
N VAL A 171 -14.92 12.02 -2.06
CA VAL A 171 -13.65 12.33 -2.73
C VAL A 171 -12.55 11.39 -2.22
N VAL A 172 -12.40 11.21 -0.91
CA VAL A 172 -11.41 10.28 -0.33
C VAL A 172 -11.63 8.85 -0.81
N TRP A 173 -12.87 8.38 -0.94
CA TRP A 173 -13.20 7.05 -1.47
C TRP A 173 -12.72 6.89 -2.91
N ILE A 174 -12.98 7.89 -3.75
CA ILE A 174 -12.57 7.92 -5.16
C ILE A 174 -11.04 7.93 -5.26
N MET A 175 -10.36 8.84 -4.56
CA MET A 175 -8.89 8.94 -4.60
C MET A 175 -8.23 7.62 -4.17
N THR A 176 -8.72 7.01 -3.09
CA THR A 176 -8.17 5.74 -2.56
C THR A 176 -8.30 4.62 -3.58
N ALA A 177 -9.47 4.44 -4.19
CA ALA A 177 -9.71 3.40 -5.19
C ALA A 177 -8.86 3.62 -6.47
N ALA A 178 -8.75 4.87 -6.94
CA ALA A 178 -7.92 5.20 -8.11
C ALA A 178 -6.43 4.97 -7.86
N LEU A 179 -5.93 5.36 -6.68
CA LEU A 179 -4.55 5.14 -6.26
C LEU A 179 -4.23 3.65 -6.16
N LEU A 180 -5.15 2.84 -5.61
CA LEU A 180 -4.98 1.38 -5.51
C LEU A 180 -4.71 0.73 -6.86
N VAL A 181 -5.53 1.05 -7.87
CA VAL A 181 -5.37 0.51 -9.23
C VAL A 181 -4.10 1.06 -9.90
N THR A 182 -3.78 2.33 -9.68
CA THR A 182 -2.58 2.96 -10.22
C THR A 182 -1.31 2.30 -9.70
N VAL A 183 -1.22 2.13 -8.38
CA VAL A 183 -0.07 1.49 -7.71
C VAL A 183 0.06 0.03 -8.14
N LEU A 184 -1.04 -0.71 -8.28
CA LEU A 184 -1.00 -2.08 -8.80
C LEU A 184 -0.42 -2.13 -10.22
N ASN A 185 -0.78 -1.19 -11.10
CA ASN A 185 -0.21 -1.09 -12.44
C ASN A 185 1.28 -0.75 -12.42
N VAL A 186 1.75 0.05 -11.45
CA VAL A 186 3.18 0.31 -11.24
C VAL A 186 3.92 -0.96 -10.83
N ILE A 187 3.40 -1.70 -9.86
CA ILE A 187 3.96 -2.98 -9.40
C ILE A 187 4.02 -3.98 -10.55
N ALA A 188 2.92 -4.12 -11.31
CA ALA A 188 2.82 -5.04 -12.43
C ALA A 188 3.90 -4.81 -13.49
N LYS A 189 4.23 -3.54 -13.76
CA LYS A 189 5.29 -3.16 -14.71
C LYS A 189 6.69 -3.36 -14.12
N LYS A 190 6.88 -3.15 -12.81
CA LYS A 190 8.18 -3.34 -12.15
C LYS A 190 8.58 -4.82 -12.01
N VAL A 191 7.61 -5.69 -11.76
CA VAL A 191 7.80 -7.16 -11.68
C VAL A 191 7.93 -7.81 -13.07
N ASP A 192 7.60 -7.06 -14.14
CA ASP A 192 7.60 -7.50 -15.54
C ASP A 192 6.88 -8.84 -15.80
N SER A 193 5.77 -9.07 -15.09
CA SER A 193 4.94 -10.28 -15.28
C SER A 193 3.79 -10.01 -16.24
N PRO A 194 3.70 -10.69 -17.41
CA PRO A 194 2.62 -10.50 -18.37
C PRO A 194 1.24 -10.76 -17.76
N ARG A 195 1.12 -11.80 -16.93
CA ARG A 195 -0.14 -12.13 -16.24
C ARG A 195 -0.59 -11.02 -15.30
N LEU A 196 0.35 -10.48 -14.52
CA LEU A 196 0.06 -9.40 -13.57
C LEU A 196 -0.28 -8.10 -14.28
N ARG A 197 0.35 -7.80 -15.43
CA ARG A 197 0.03 -6.64 -16.27
C ARG A 197 -1.38 -6.72 -16.84
N THR A 198 -1.79 -7.87 -17.37
CA THR A 198 -3.17 -8.08 -17.85
C THR A 198 -4.16 -7.92 -16.71
N PHE A 199 -3.91 -8.54 -15.55
CA PHE A 199 -4.75 -8.40 -14.37
C PHE A 199 -4.86 -6.95 -13.90
N ALA A 200 -3.74 -6.23 -13.78
CA ALA A 200 -3.71 -4.83 -13.37
C ALA A 200 -4.43 -3.90 -14.37
N SER A 201 -4.40 -4.23 -15.67
CA SER A 201 -5.15 -3.48 -16.67
C SER A 201 -6.67 -3.68 -16.54
N TRP A 202 -7.11 -4.90 -16.22
CA TRP A 202 -8.53 -5.21 -15.99
C TRP A 202 -9.09 -4.55 -14.74
N MET A 203 -8.23 -4.21 -13.77
CA MET A 203 -8.64 -3.47 -12.56
C MET A 203 -9.17 -2.06 -12.86
N TRP A 204 -8.87 -1.47 -14.02
CA TRP A 204 -9.54 -0.22 -14.44
C TRP A 204 -11.03 -0.43 -14.72
N THR A 205 -11.40 -1.59 -15.28
CA THR A 205 -12.81 -1.97 -15.44
C THR A 205 -13.46 -2.19 -14.09
N VAL A 206 -12.79 -2.87 -13.17
CA VAL A 206 -13.28 -3.05 -11.79
C VAL A 206 -13.46 -1.71 -11.08
N LEU A 207 -12.55 -0.77 -11.27
CA LEU A 207 -12.67 0.59 -10.72
C LEU A 207 -13.89 1.33 -11.26
N ALA A 208 -14.11 1.27 -12.58
CA ALA A 208 -15.29 1.86 -13.20
C ALA A 208 -16.58 1.24 -12.65
N LEU A 209 -16.63 -0.09 -12.53
CA LEU A 209 -17.75 -0.81 -11.93
C LEU A 209 -17.96 -0.44 -10.46
N PHE A 210 -16.88 -0.28 -9.69
CA PHE A 210 -16.95 0.19 -8.31
C PHE A 210 -17.59 1.58 -8.21
N TYR A 211 -17.18 2.53 -9.04
CA TYR A 211 -17.80 3.87 -9.04
C TYR A 211 -19.26 3.85 -9.45
N VAL A 212 -19.61 3.07 -10.48
CA VAL A 212 -21.00 2.89 -10.90
C VAL A 212 -21.81 2.25 -9.77
N ALA A 213 -21.29 1.21 -9.12
CA ALA A 213 -21.96 0.55 -8.01
C ALA A 213 -22.19 1.50 -6.83
N VAL A 214 -21.17 2.28 -6.43
CA VAL A 214 -21.32 3.28 -5.35
C VAL A 214 -22.34 4.36 -5.72
N PHE A 215 -22.30 4.84 -6.95
CA PHE A 215 -23.28 5.81 -7.44
C PHE A 215 -24.72 5.25 -7.42
N LEU A 216 -24.91 4.02 -7.91
CA LEU A 216 -26.22 3.35 -7.90
C LEU A 216 -26.71 3.10 -6.48
N MET A 217 -25.84 2.64 -5.56
CA MET A 217 -26.18 2.45 -4.15
C MET A 217 -26.64 3.78 -3.50
N ILE A 218 -25.94 4.88 -3.78
CA ILE A 218 -26.34 6.22 -3.31
C ILE A 218 -27.70 6.62 -3.91
N MET A 219 -27.90 6.39 -5.20
CA MET A 219 -29.12 6.79 -5.90
C MET A 219 -30.35 6.01 -5.44
N GLU A 220 -30.23 4.69 -5.28
CA GLU A 220 -31.31 3.84 -4.79
C GLU A 220 -31.66 4.17 -3.34
N HIS A 221 -30.66 4.34 -2.47
CA HIS A 221 -30.89 4.59 -1.05
C HIS A 221 -31.59 5.94 -0.79
N PHE A 222 -31.19 7.00 -1.49
CA PHE A 222 -31.76 8.33 -1.31
C PHE A 222 -32.89 8.68 -2.29
N TRP A 223 -33.37 7.71 -3.09
CA TRP A 223 -34.35 7.91 -4.15
C TRP A 223 -35.61 8.65 -3.69
N TYR A 224 -36.09 8.36 -2.48
CA TYR A 224 -37.27 9.00 -1.91
C TYR A 224 -37.11 10.53 -1.79
N TYR A 225 -35.95 11.01 -1.37
CA TYR A 225 -35.69 12.43 -1.25
C TYR A 225 -35.56 13.12 -2.61
N TRP A 226 -34.90 12.49 -3.58
CA TRP A 226 -34.79 13.04 -4.94
C TRP A 226 -36.17 13.20 -5.59
N LYS A 227 -37.09 12.28 -5.33
CA LYS A 227 -38.49 12.40 -5.77
C LYS A 227 -39.24 13.57 -5.13
N THR A 228 -38.83 14.07 -3.97
CA THR A 228 -39.48 15.24 -3.35
C THR A 228 -38.99 16.58 -3.91
N LEU A 229 -37.90 16.58 -4.69
CA LEU A 229 -37.31 17.78 -5.32
C LEU A 229 -37.75 17.99 -6.77
N ILE A 230 -38.39 16.99 -7.40
CA ILE A 230 -38.97 17.02 -8.75
C ILE A 230 -40.48 17.20 -8.62
#